data_AF-A0A5C5V7F5-F1
#
_entry.id   AF-A0A5C5V7F5-F1
#
_cell.length_a   1.000
_cell.length_b   1.000
_cell.length_c   1.000
_cell.angle_alpha   90.00
_cell.angle_beta   90.00
_cell.angle_gamma   90.00
#
_symmetry.space_group_name_H-M   'P 1'
#
loop_
_entity.id
_entity.type
_entity.pdbx_description
1 polymer ?
#
loop_
_entity_poly.entity_id
_entity_poly.type
_entity_poly.pdbx_seq_one_letter_code
_entity_poly.pdbx_strand_id
1 'polypeptide(L)'
;MPIEVGIWRLGNTLSRIEFEPIESESKLEDTIAADLSVLSPGLMLLGRQIPTAHGKFIDLLAMDRDGNLVVIELKRNKTPREVVAQALDYASWVEGLSYDDIGDLYAAKNDGKELEVGFDETFSHSLPEDMNESHRMIIVASELDPSTERIITYLSGRYGVPINTVFFRYFRDNGSEYLTRSWLIDPQDAEVQTSKSSAKKRREPWNGRDFYVSLGEGPHQNWDDCRKYGFICGSGGKWYTQTLDALFLGARVFVNIPKQGYVGIGKVVGPSTPVRDFEVEVNGKTIPILDAPLAAQEMDRDQDNDELCAYLVRVEWIKTVPREEAYWEKGLFALQHTACKMTSSFTIERLTQHFGVED
;
A
#
# COMPACT_ATOMS: atom_id res chain seq x y z
N MET A 1 -5.91 3.50 25.80
CA MET A 1 -6.35 4.90 26.03
C MET A 1 -6.44 5.54 24.66
N PRO A 2 -7.63 5.97 24.20
CA PRO A 2 -7.70 6.72 22.96
C PRO A 2 -6.89 8.00 23.13
N ILE A 3 -6.03 8.29 22.16
CA ILE A 3 -5.31 9.57 22.09
C ILE A 3 -6.39 10.65 21.96
N GLU A 4 -6.49 11.55 22.94
CA GLU A 4 -7.45 12.65 22.87
C GLU A 4 -6.96 13.67 21.83
N VAL A 5 -7.55 13.62 20.63
CA VAL A 5 -7.30 14.62 19.58
C VAL A 5 -8.09 15.88 19.89
N GLY A 6 -7.40 17.01 19.98
CA GLY A 6 -7.98 18.34 20.03
C GLY A 6 -7.64 19.14 18.77
N ILE A 7 -8.58 19.95 18.30
CA ILE A 7 -8.36 20.89 17.21
C ILE A 7 -8.47 22.31 17.76
N TRP A 8 -7.53 23.17 17.39
CA TRP A 8 -7.58 24.59 17.70
C TRP A 8 -7.54 25.40 16.42
N ARG A 9 -8.42 26.39 16.32
CA ARG A 9 -8.35 27.41 15.28
C ARG A 9 -7.35 28.49 15.68
N LEU A 10 -6.44 28.79 14.77
CA LEU A 10 -5.51 29.91 14.88
C LEU A 10 -6.16 31.16 14.27
N GLY A 11 -6.28 32.21 15.08
CA GLY A 11 -6.79 33.53 14.70
C GLY A 11 -6.22 34.59 15.63
N ASN A 12 -6.95 35.70 15.86
CA ASN A 12 -6.55 36.71 16.85
C ASN A 12 -6.45 36.13 18.28
N THR A 13 -7.23 35.09 18.57
CA THR A 13 -7.19 34.32 19.80
C THR A 13 -7.22 32.83 19.47
N LEU A 14 -6.45 32.03 20.21
CA LEU A 14 -6.49 30.57 20.11
C LEU A 14 -7.83 30.06 20.66
N SER A 15 -8.63 29.40 19.82
CA SER A 15 -9.93 28.84 20.22
C SER A 15 -9.96 27.33 19.97
N ARG A 16 -10.28 26.54 21.00
CA ARG A 16 -10.53 25.10 20.84
C ARG A 16 -11.83 24.91 20.04
N ILE A 17 -11.82 24.01 19.08
CA ILE A 17 -13.01 23.56 18.37
C ILE A 17 -13.59 22.38 19.16
N GLU A 18 -14.85 22.48 19.54
CA GLU A 18 -15.53 21.44 20.31
C GLU A 18 -15.92 20.26 19.44
N PHE A 19 -15.87 19.07 20.05
CA PHE A 19 -16.34 17.85 19.42
C PHE A 19 -17.87 17.84 19.34
N GLU A 20 -18.39 17.47 18.18
CA GLU A 20 -19.82 17.23 17.98
C GLU A 20 -20.05 15.81 17.42
N PRO A 21 -21.10 15.08 17.85
CA PRO A 21 -21.50 13.87 17.15
C PRO A 21 -21.92 14.19 15.72
N ILE A 22 -21.44 13.41 14.75
CA ILE A 22 -21.90 13.54 13.37
C ILE A 22 -23.42 13.28 13.28
N GLU A 23 -24.10 13.98 12.38
CA GLU A 23 -25.57 14.05 12.33
C GLU A 23 -26.24 12.67 12.16
N SER A 24 -25.67 11.80 11.31
CA SER A 24 -26.21 10.46 11.05
C SER A 24 -25.11 9.49 10.60
N GLU A 25 -25.39 8.19 10.70
CA GLU A 25 -24.53 7.13 10.13
C GLU A 25 -24.46 7.24 8.61
N SER A 26 -25.57 7.57 7.95
CA SER A 26 -25.61 7.83 6.51
C SER A 26 -24.65 8.96 6.09
N LYS A 27 -24.62 10.09 6.83
CA LYS A 27 -23.69 11.19 6.52
C LYS A 27 -22.24 10.74 6.65
N LEU A 28 -21.93 9.93 7.64
CA LEU A 28 -20.59 9.35 7.82
C LEU A 28 -20.24 8.42 6.66
N GLU A 29 -21.16 7.52 6.29
CA GLU A 29 -21.00 6.61 5.15
C GLU A 29 -20.81 7.38 3.85
N ASP A 30 -21.65 8.39 3.56
CA ASP A 30 -21.52 9.26 2.39
C ASP A 30 -20.16 9.95 2.33
N THR A 31 -19.69 10.46 3.48
CA THR A 31 -18.39 11.15 3.58
C THR A 31 -17.23 10.20 3.30
N ILE A 32 -17.25 8.99 3.85
CA ILE A 32 -16.19 8.00 3.66
C ILE A 32 -16.25 7.38 2.26
N ALA A 33 -17.45 7.12 1.73
CA ALA A 33 -17.63 6.58 0.38
C ALA A 33 -17.16 7.56 -0.71
N ALA A 34 -17.23 8.88 -0.43
CA ALA A 34 -16.70 9.89 -1.34
C ALA A 34 -15.16 9.85 -1.44
N ASP A 35 -14.46 9.47 -0.37
CA ASP A 35 -13.01 9.28 -0.38
C ASP A 35 -12.57 8.29 0.71
N LEU A 36 -12.30 7.04 0.29
CA LEU A 36 -11.84 5.98 1.19
C LEU A 36 -10.43 6.22 1.75
N SER A 37 -9.66 7.18 1.21
CA SER A 37 -8.33 7.53 1.73
C SER A 37 -8.37 8.03 3.17
N VAL A 38 -9.52 8.52 3.62
CA VAL A 38 -9.80 8.85 5.02
C VAL A 38 -9.56 7.64 5.93
N LEU A 39 -9.89 6.44 5.48
CA LEU A 39 -9.62 5.19 6.18
C LEU A 39 -8.19 4.72 5.88
N SER A 40 -7.92 4.39 4.61
CA SER A 40 -6.62 3.90 4.16
C SER A 40 -6.38 4.33 2.71
N PRO A 41 -5.17 4.80 2.35
CA PRO A 41 -4.83 5.00 0.96
C PRO A 41 -4.92 3.68 0.18
N GLY A 42 -5.29 3.75 -1.10
CA GLY A 42 -5.27 2.59 -1.99
C GLY A 42 -6.46 1.64 -1.86
N LEU A 43 -7.62 2.15 -1.45
CA LEU A 43 -8.88 1.41 -1.51
C LEU A 43 -9.75 1.90 -2.66
N MET A 44 -10.33 0.97 -3.41
CA MET A 44 -11.38 1.20 -4.40
C MET A 44 -12.72 0.78 -3.81
N LEU A 45 -13.72 1.65 -3.88
CA LEU A 45 -15.07 1.29 -3.45
C LEU A 45 -15.70 0.33 -4.47
N LEU A 46 -16.13 -0.85 -4.03
CA LEU A 46 -16.90 -1.77 -4.88
C LEU A 46 -18.38 -1.42 -4.84
N GLY A 47 -18.88 -1.03 -3.67
CA GLY A 47 -20.23 -0.52 -3.54
C GLY A 47 -20.64 -0.31 -2.10
N ARG A 48 -21.80 0.34 -1.98
CA ARG A 48 -22.44 0.66 -0.71
C ARG A 48 -23.61 -0.28 -0.46
N GLN A 49 -23.88 -0.57 0.81
CA GLN A 49 -25.05 -1.35 1.24
C GLN A 49 -25.14 -2.66 0.43
N ILE A 50 -24.07 -3.47 0.50
CA ILE A 50 -23.95 -4.73 -0.23
C ILE A 50 -24.80 -5.80 0.46
N PRO A 51 -25.83 -6.35 -0.21
CA PRO A 51 -26.63 -7.42 0.38
C PRO A 51 -25.79 -8.69 0.52
N THR A 52 -25.87 -9.33 1.68
CA THR A 52 -25.30 -10.66 1.91
C THR A 52 -26.38 -11.73 1.76
N ALA A 53 -25.97 -12.98 1.49
CA ALA A 53 -26.89 -14.11 1.42
C ALA A 53 -27.64 -14.39 2.75
N HIS A 54 -27.20 -13.78 3.85
CA HIS A 54 -27.79 -13.91 5.18
C HIS A 54 -28.81 -12.81 5.51
N GLY A 55 -29.16 -11.95 4.54
CA GLY A 55 -30.24 -10.97 4.65
C GLY A 55 -29.86 -9.67 5.37
N LYS A 56 -28.56 -9.41 5.53
CA LYS A 56 -28.02 -8.14 6.05
C LYS A 56 -27.24 -7.41 4.97
N PHE A 57 -26.79 -6.20 5.28
CA PHE A 57 -26.04 -5.35 4.36
C PHE A 57 -24.68 -4.99 4.96
N ILE A 58 -23.62 -5.10 4.16
CA ILE A 58 -22.32 -4.51 4.46
C ILE A 58 -22.42 -3.03 4.10
N ASP A 59 -22.07 -2.14 5.03
CA ASP A 59 -22.17 -0.70 4.78
C ASP A 59 -21.33 -0.26 3.59
N LEU A 60 -20.02 -0.57 3.59
CA LEU A 60 -19.14 -0.39 2.43
C LEU A 60 -18.30 -1.66 2.21
N LEU A 61 -18.24 -2.09 0.95
CA LEU A 61 -17.29 -3.10 0.51
C LEU A 61 -16.29 -2.43 -0.43
N ALA A 62 -15.01 -2.61 -0.14
CA ALA A 62 -13.92 -2.07 -0.93
C ALA A 62 -12.93 -3.17 -1.34
N MET A 63 -12.02 -2.81 -2.24
CA MET A 63 -10.92 -3.65 -2.70
C MET A 63 -9.62 -2.88 -2.59
N ASP A 64 -8.54 -3.54 -2.18
CA ASP A 64 -7.20 -2.96 -2.27
C ASP A 64 -6.48 -3.31 -3.57
N ARG A 65 -5.30 -2.74 -3.76
CA ARG A 65 -4.50 -2.88 -4.99
C ARG A 65 -4.01 -4.30 -5.26
N ASP A 66 -4.04 -5.17 -4.24
CA ASP A 66 -3.68 -6.57 -4.37
C ASP A 66 -4.91 -7.45 -4.66
N GLY A 67 -6.09 -6.85 -4.87
CA GLY A 67 -7.32 -7.57 -5.14
C GLY A 67 -7.97 -8.17 -3.89
N ASN A 68 -7.56 -7.79 -2.68
CA ASN A 68 -8.16 -8.28 -1.44
C ASN A 68 -9.36 -7.42 -1.04
N LEU A 69 -10.38 -8.07 -0.49
CA LEU A 69 -11.62 -7.41 -0.11
C LEU A 69 -11.55 -6.81 1.30
N VAL A 70 -12.15 -5.64 1.47
CA VAL A 70 -12.18 -4.90 2.73
C VAL A 70 -13.63 -4.62 3.11
N VAL A 71 -14.09 -5.29 4.16
CA VAL A 71 -15.39 -5.08 4.79
C VAL A 71 -15.28 -3.89 5.72
N ILE A 72 -16.12 -2.87 5.50
CA ILE A 72 -16.12 -1.66 6.34
C ILE A 72 -17.52 -1.53 6.95
N GLU A 73 -17.57 -1.62 8.28
CA GLU A 73 -18.81 -1.48 9.07
C GLU A 73 -18.76 -0.16 9.84
N LEU A 74 -19.78 0.68 9.68
CA LEU A 74 -19.83 2.00 10.27
C LEU A 74 -20.80 2.05 11.45
N LYS A 75 -20.41 2.78 12.49
CA LYS A 75 -21.25 3.04 13.66
C LYS A 75 -21.09 4.48 14.10
N ARG A 76 -22.20 5.23 14.11
CA ARG A 76 -22.19 6.65 14.50
C ARG A 76 -21.71 6.89 15.93
N ASN A 77 -22.11 6.03 16.85
CA ASN A 77 -21.97 6.21 18.30
C ASN A 77 -21.03 5.18 18.91
N LYS A 78 -21.00 5.13 20.25
CA LYS A 78 -20.38 4.06 21.02
C LYS A 78 -20.86 2.70 20.52
N THR A 79 -19.91 1.90 20.07
CA THR A 79 -20.22 0.65 19.38
C THR A 79 -20.23 -0.54 20.34
N PRO A 80 -21.33 -1.31 20.40
CA PRO A 80 -21.42 -2.53 21.19
C PRO A 80 -20.71 -3.70 20.51
N ARG A 81 -20.38 -4.75 21.28
CA ARG A 81 -19.71 -5.98 20.81
C ARG A 81 -20.37 -6.68 19.61
N GLU A 82 -21.65 -6.42 19.36
CA GLU A 82 -22.39 -6.95 18.21
C GLU A 82 -21.75 -6.56 16.88
N VAL A 83 -21.06 -5.41 16.80
CA VAL A 83 -20.35 -4.99 15.59
C VAL A 83 -19.28 -6.00 15.16
N VAL A 84 -18.62 -6.64 16.14
CA VAL A 84 -17.56 -7.60 15.85
C VAL A 84 -18.17 -8.86 15.28
N ALA A 85 -19.32 -9.29 15.81
CA ALA A 85 -20.07 -10.41 15.26
C ALA A 85 -20.56 -10.11 13.84
N GLN A 86 -21.05 -8.89 13.56
CA GLN A 86 -21.43 -8.46 12.21
C GLN A 86 -20.25 -8.48 11.24
N ALA A 87 -19.12 -7.86 11.62
CA ALA A 87 -17.92 -7.83 10.80
C ALA A 87 -17.42 -9.24 10.46
N LEU A 88 -17.41 -10.15 11.43
CA LEU A 88 -17.01 -11.55 11.22
C LEU A 88 -18.00 -12.32 10.35
N ASP A 89 -19.31 -12.11 10.52
CA ASP A 89 -20.35 -12.69 9.67
C ASP A 89 -20.16 -12.26 8.21
N TYR A 90 -19.95 -10.96 7.98
CA TYR A 90 -19.69 -10.41 6.65
C TYR A 90 -18.39 -10.92 6.06
N ALA A 91 -17.30 -10.97 6.84
CA ALA A 91 -16.03 -11.53 6.42
C ALA A 91 -16.17 -13.00 5.98
N SER A 92 -16.95 -13.80 6.71
CA SER A 92 -17.19 -15.21 6.35
C SER A 92 -17.95 -15.37 5.03
N TRP A 93 -18.83 -14.42 4.69
CA TRP A 93 -19.52 -14.40 3.40
C TRP A 93 -18.59 -13.93 2.27
N VAL A 94 -17.83 -12.85 2.53
CA VAL A 94 -16.86 -12.27 1.58
C VAL A 94 -15.75 -13.25 1.22
N GLU A 95 -15.29 -14.08 2.14
CA GLU A 95 -14.30 -15.14 1.90
C GLU A 95 -14.72 -16.08 0.75
N GLY A 96 -16.02 -16.31 0.58
CA GLY A 96 -16.56 -17.22 -0.42
C GLY A 96 -16.79 -16.61 -1.80
N LEU A 97 -16.59 -15.30 -1.98
CA LEU A 97 -16.85 -14.63 -3.25
C LEU A 97 -15.79 -14.97 -4.30
N SER A 98 -16.24 -15.46 -5.45
CA SER A 98 -15.42 -15.72 -6.62
C SER A 98 -15.16 -14.44 -7.44
N TYR A 99 -14.27 -14.52 -8.42
CA TYR A 99 -14.03 -13.46 -9.39
C TYR A 99 -15.32 -12.96 -10.03
N ASP A 100 -16.13 -13.89 -10.55
CA ASP A 100 -17.40 -13.58 -11.23
C ASP A 100 -18.38 -12.91 -10.27
N ASP A 101 -18.48 -13.39 -9.02
CA ASP A 101 -19.36 -12.78 -8.01
C ASP A 101 -18.97 -11.32 -7.71
N ILE A 102 -17.66 -11.04 -7.62
CA ILE A 102 -17.13 -9.70 -7.37
C ILE A 102 -17.38 -8.80 -8.58
N GLY A 103 -17.17 -9.32 -9.80
CA GLY A 103 -17.45 -8.61 -11.05
C GLY A 103 -18.93 -8.23 -11.18
N ASP A 104 -19.83 -9.20 -10.96
CA ASP A 104 -21.28 -8.98 -11.00
C ASP A 104 -21.73 -7.97 -9.94
N LEU A 105 -21.19 -8.08 -8.71
CA LEU A 105 -21.45 -7.14 -7.63
C LEU A 105 -21.01 -5.73 -8.00
N TYR A 106 -19.80 -5.58 -8.53
CA TYR A 106 -19.27 -4.29 -8.93
C TYR A 106 -20.12 -3.67 -10.05
N ALA A 107 -20.43 -4.43 -11.09
CA ALA A 107 -21.26 -3.97 -12.20
C ALA A 107 -22.65 -3.54 -11.71
N ALA A 108 -23.28 -4.31 -10.82
CA ALA A 108 -24.59 -3.98 -10.25
C ALA A 108 -24.58 -2.69 -9.41
N LYS A 109 -23.43 -2.30 -8.85
CA LYS A 109 -23.28 -1.10 -8.01
C LYS A 109 -22.70 0.11 -8.74
N ASN A 110 -22.21 -0.07 -9.97
CA ASN A 110 -21.51 0.95 -10.74
C ASN A 110 -22.03 1.02 -12.20
N ASP A 111 -23.35 1.07 -12.38
CA ASP A 111 -24.01 1.28 -13.68
C ASP A 111 -23.58 0.32 -14.80
N GLY A 112 -23.30 -0.94 -14.45
CA GLY A 112 -22.87 -1.98 -15.39
C GLY A 112 -21.40 -1.89 -15.80
N LYS A 113 -20.61 -1.02 -15.18
CA LYS A 113 -19.17 -0.90 -15.45
C LYS A 113 -18.44 -2.18 -15.08
N GLU A 114 -17.52 -2.61 -15.94
CA GLU A 114 -16.65 -3.76 -15.70
C GLU A 114 -15.64 -3.46 -14.57
N LEU A 115 -15.36 -4.48 -13.76
CA LEU A 115 -14.49 -4.37 -12.58
C LEU A 115 -13.07 -3.97 -12.97
N GLU A 116 -12.55 -4.55 -14.04
CA GLU A 116 -11.24 -4.31 -14.61
C GLU A 116 -11.07 -2.84 -14.99
N VAL A 117 -12.10 -2.23 -15.59
CA VAL A 117 -12.12 -0.81 -15.95
C VAL A 117 -12.15 0.06 -14.69
N GLY A 118 -12.98 -0.30 -13.71
CA GLY A 118 -13.01 0.37 -12.41
C GLY A 118 -11.67 0.36 -11.68
N PHE A 119 -11.03 -0.80 -11.68
CA PHE A 119 -9.75 -1.04 -11.03
C PHE A 119 -8.62 -0.26 -11.72
N ASP A 120 -8.55 -0.30 -13.05
CA ASP A 120 -7.54 0.46 -13.80
C ASP A 120 -7.74 1.98 -13.65
N GLU A 121 -8.96 2.49 -13.65
CA GLU A 121 -9.17 3.93 -13.40
C GLU A 121 -8.77 4.34 -11.98
N THR A 122 -9.02 3.49 -10.98
CA THR A 122 -8.74 3.81 -9.58
C THR A 122 -7.24 3.69 -9.24
N PHE A 123 -6.58 2.70 -9.82
CA PHE A 123 -5.21 2.35 -9.46
C PHE A 123 -4.19 2.59 -10.57
N SER A 124 -4.61 2.82 -11.81
CA SER A 124 -3.77 2.90 -13.02
C SER A 124 -2.95 1.63 -13.27
N HIS A 125 -3.53 0.47 -12.93
CA HIS A 125 -2.94 -0.86 -13.10
C HIS A 125 -4.02 -1.88 -13.46
N SER A 126 -3.64 -2.97 -14.12
CA SER A 126 -4.53 -4.09 -14.40
C SER A 126 -4.93 -4.83 -13.12
N LEU A 127 -6.17 -5.30 -13.07
CA LEU A 127 -6.67 -6.19 -12.01
C LEU A 127 -5.77 -7.43 -11.86
N PRO A 128 -5.39 -7.83 -10.63
CA PRO A 128 -4.59 -9.04 -10.39
C PRO A 128 -5.30 -10.33 -10.83
N GLU A 129 -4.53 -11.34 -11.25
CA GLU A 129 -5.08 -12.66 -11.61
C GLU A 129 -5.63 -13.42 -10.38
N ASP A 130 -4.93 -13.33 -9.25
CA ASP A 130 -5.34 -13.91 -7.99
C ASP A 130 -6.10 -12.85 -7.17
N MET A 131 -7.40 -13.06 -6.96
CA MET A 131 -8.27 -12.14 -6.23
C MET A 131 -8.82 -12.77 -4.96
N ASN A 132 -9.11 -11.91 -3.96
CA ASN A 132 -9.74 -12.31 -2.71
C ASN A 132 -8.97 -13.43 -1.98
N GLU A 133 -7.63 -13.50 -2.14
CA GLU A 133 -6.79 -14.46 -1.41
C GLU A 133 -6.83 -14.20 0.11
N SER A 134 -7.16 -12.98 0.50
CA SER A 134 -7.44 -12.57 1.87
C SER A 134 -8.49 -11.46 1.92
N HIS A 135 -9.01 -11.18 3.11
CA HIS A 135 -9.92 -10.08 3.36
C HIS A 135 -9.60 -9.39 4.69
N ARG A 136 -10.05 -8.14 4.83
CA ARG A 136 -9.89 -7.34 6.06
C ARG A 136 -11.22 -6.78 6.53
N MET A 137 -11.32 -6.53 7.82
CA MET A 137 -12.47 -5.92 8.49
C MET A 137 -12.04 -4.61 9.14
N ILE A 138 -12.69 -3.51 8.76
CA ILE A 138 -12.51 -2.20 9.35
C ILE A 138 -13.82 -1.80 10.01
N ILE A 139 -13.77 -1.61 11.32
CA ILE A 139 -14.89 -1.00 12.06
C ILE A 139 -14.63 0.50 12.15
N VAL A 140 -15.59 1.32 11.75
CA VAL A 140 -15.51 2.78 11.88
C VAL A 140 -16.46 3.22 12.98
N ALA A 141 -15.94 3.81 14.05
CA ALA A 141 -16.73 4.16 15.23
C ALA A 141 -16.28 5.48 15.86
N SER A 142 -17.14 6.17 16.60
CA SER A 142 -16.70 7.32 17.41
C SER A 142 -16.04 6.88 18.73
N GLU A 143 -16.50 5.77 19.29
CA GLU A 143 -15.98 5.16 20.51
C GLU A 143 -16.27 3.66 20.51
N LEU A 144 -15.43 2.85 21.16
CA LEU A 144 -15.70 1.45 21.46
C LEU A 144 -16.04 1.29 22.95
N ASP A 145 -16.93 0.35 23.28
CA ASP A 145 -17.02 -0.11 24.65
C ASP A 145 -15.80 -0.98 25.04
N PRO A 146 -15.42 -1.04 26.32
CA PRO A 146 -14.23 -1.78 26.76
C PRO A 146 -14.25 -3.27 26.40
N SER A 147 -15.43 -3.88 26.28
CA SER A 147 -15.53 -5.28 25.89
C SER A 147 -15.22 -5.47 24.41
N THR A 148 -15.67 -4.54 23.55
CA THR A 148 -15.37 -4.53 22.11
C THR A 148 -13.89 -4.31 21.86
N GLU A 149 -13.26 -3.31 22.49
CA GLU A 149 -11.82 -3.05 22.39
C GLU A 149 -11.00 -4.28 22.77
N ARG A 150 -11.35 -4.94 23.88
CA ARG A 150 -10.70 -6.16 24.35
C ARG A 150 -10.82 -7.31 23.36
N ILE A 151 -12.00 -7.50 22.74
CA ILE A 151 -12.24 -8.56 21.76
C ILE A 151 -11.39 -8.32 20.50
N ILE A 152 -11.40 -7.11 19.95
CA ILE A 152 -10.64 -6.77 18.74
C ILE A 152 -9.14 -6.93 18.99
N THR A 153 -8.64 -6.43 20.13
CA THR A 153 -7.24 -6.58 20.53
C THR A 153 -6.84 -8.05 20.68
N TYR A 154 -7.74 -8.89 21.19
CA TYR A 154 -7.50 -10.33 21.30
C TYR A 154 -7.46 -11.02 19.94
N LEU A 155 -8.46 -10.78 19.09
CA LEU A 155 -8.56 -11.39 17.75
C LEU A 155 -7.39 -10.98 16.86
N SER A 156 -7.09 -9.68 16.80
CA SER A 156 -5.99 -9.14 16.01
C SER A 156 -4.63 -9.50 16.63
N GLY A 157 -4.41 -9.19 17.91
CA GLY A 157 -3.08 -9.35 18.53
C GLY A 157 -2.67 -10.79 18.83
N ARG A 158 -3.61 -11.71 19.08
CA ARG A 158 -3.30 -13.11 19.44
C ARG A 158 -3.52 -14.09 18.31
N TYR A 159 -4.51 -13.83 17.45
CA TYR A 159 -4.92 -14.73 16.38
C TYR A 159 -4.79 -14.11 15.00
N GLY A 160 -4.21 -12.90 14.90
CA GLY A 160 -4.00 -12.15 13.66
C GLY A 160 -5.20 -12.16 12.73
N VAL A 161 -6.40 -12.14 13.33
CA VAL A 161 -7.62 -11.91 12.57
C VAL A 161 -7.52 -10.49 12.02
N PRO A 162 -7.72 -10.27 10.71
CA PRO A 162 -7.54 -8.98 10.07
C PRO A 162 -8.70 -8.03 10.36
N ILE A 163 -8.93 -7.76 11.66
CA ILE A 163 -9.95 -6.85 12.18
C ILE A 163 -9.27 -5.70 12.91
N ASN A 164 -9.68 -4.48 12.60
CA ASN A 164 -9.19 -3.28 13.27
C ASN A 164 -10.31 -2.22 13.36
N THR A 165 -10.06 -1.16 14.13
CA THR A 165 -11.00 -0.06 14.30
C THR A 165 -10.37 1.28 13.98
N VAL A 166 -11.09 2.08 13.18
CA VAL A 166 -10.85 3.50 12.99
C VAL A 166 -11.80 4.27 13.89
N PHE A 167 -11.23 5.05 14.81
CA PHE A 167 -11.96 6.04 15.57
C PHE A 167 -12.08 7.32 14.76
N PHE A 168 -13.29 7.86 14.62
CA PHE A 168 -13.48 9.19 14.04
C PHE A 168 -13.97 10.20 15.08
N ARG A 169 -13.60 11.46 14.87
CA ARG A 169 -14.16 12.60 15.60
C ARG A 169 -14.58 13.68 14.61
N TYR A 170 -15.75 14.24 14.86
CA TYR A 170 -16.34 15.26 14.03
C TYR A 170 -16.34 16.60 14.76
N PHE A 171 -16.06 17.67 14.02
CA PHE A 171 -15.96 19.03 14.53
C PHE A 171 -16.62 19.98 13.54
N ARG A 172 -17.19 21.06 14.05
CA ARG A 172 -17.79 22.12 13.25
C ARG A 172 -17.26 23.48 13.70
N ASP A 173 -16.89 24.32 12.74
CA ASP A 173 -16.47 25.68 13.03
C ASP A 173 -16.75 26.62 11.86
N ASN A 174 -17.38 27.77 12.11
CA ASN A 174 -17.71 28.79 11.12
C ASN A 174 -18.37 28.27 9.82
N GLY A 175 -19.18 27.21 9.91
CA GLY A 175 -19.82 26.58 8.74
C GLY A 175 -18.94 25.59 7.98
N SER A 176 -17.67 25.42 8.37
CA SER A 176 -16.81 24.33 7.93
C SER A 176 -16.97 23.11 8.85
N GLU A 177 -16.86 21.92 8.26
CA GLU A 177 -16.97 20.64 8.95
C GLU A 177 -15.63 19.90 8.81
N TYR A 178 -15.19 19.25 9.89
CA TYR A 178 -13.90 18.56 9.96
C TYR A 178 -14.08 17.15 10.50
N LEU A 179 -13.33 16.21 9.94
CA LEU A 179 -13.26 14.83 10.40
C LEU A 179 -11.79 14.51 10.72
N THR A 180 -11.54 13.99 11.92
CA THR A 180 -10.23 13.42 12.28
C THR A 180 -10.36 11.94 12.52
N ARG A 181 -9.28 11.19 12.28
CA ARG A 181 -9.24 9.75 12.53
C ARG A 181 -8.02 9.32 13.33
N SER A 182 -8.18 8.25 14.11
CA SER A 182 -7.10 7.54 14.78
C SER A 182 -7.38 6.04 14.78
N TRP A 183 -6.36 5.21 14.72
CA TRP A 183 -6.52 3.76 14.73
C TRP A 183 -6.44 3.18 16.14
N LEU A 184 -7.16 2.07 16.38
CA LEU A 184 -7.00 1.28 17.60
C LEU A 184 -5.64 0.59 17.66
N ILE A 185 -5.28 -0.08 16.56
CA ILE A 185 -3.96 -0.68 16.32
C ILE A 185 -3.38 0.03 15.11
N ASP A 186 -2.14 0.49 15.17
CA ASP A 186 -1.51 1.12 13.99
C ASP A 186 -1.59 0.15 12.80
N PRO A 187 -2.02 0.59 11.59
CA PRO A 187 -2.14 -0.30 10.43
C PRO A 187 -0.87 -1.10 10.13
N GLN A 188 0.31 -0.51 10.33
CA GLN A 188 1.59 -1.20 10.11
C GLN A 188 1.77 -2.34 11.12
N ASP A 189 1.40 -2.12 12.38
CA ASP A 189 1.44 -3.15 13.42
C ASP A 189 0.36 -4.22 13.19
N ALA A 190 -0.82 -3.84 12.70
CA ALA A 190 -1.91 -4.75 12.39
C ALA A 190 -1.52 -5.71 11.26
N GLU A 191 -0.89 -5.22 10.19
CA GLU A 191 -0.37 -6.06 9.09
C GLU A 191 0.73 -7.02 9.58
N VAL A 192 1.59 -6.57 10.49
CA VAL A 192 2.59 -7.45 11.13
C VAL A 192 1.93 -8.52 12.02
N GLN A 193 0.79 -8.21 12.66
CA GLN A 193 0.08 -9.16 13.52
C GLN A 193 -0.71 -10.21 12.72
N THR A 194 -1.37 -9.80 11.63
CA THR A 194 -2.12 -10.71 10.75
C THR A 194 -1.20 -11.67 10.00
N SER A 195 -0.03 -11.19 9.56
CA SER A 195 0.98 -12.05 8.92
C SER A 195 1.57 -13.14 9.86
N LYS A 196 1.45 -12.98 11.19
CA LYS A 196 1.94 -13.97 12.17
C LYS A 196 0.97 -15.13 12.41
N SER A 197 -0.32 -14.96 12.16
CA SER A 197 -1.35 -15.98 12.46
C SER A 197 -1.90 -16.70 11.23
N SER A 198 -1.68 -16.16 10.03
CA SER A 198 -2.05 -16.78 8.77
C SER A 198 -1.19 -18.02 8.51
N ALA A 199 -1.49 -19.10 9.23
CA ALA A 199 -1.04 -20.45 8.95
C ALA A 199 -1.76 -21.00 7.69
N LYS A 200 -1.61 -20.32 6.54
CA LYS A 200 -1.78 -20.88 5.18
C LYS A 200 -1.30 -19.96 4.04
N LYS A 201 -0.04 -19.55 4.12
CA LYS A 201 1.02 -19.73 3.10
C LYS A 201 2.27 -19.37 3.87
N ARG A 202 3.18 -20.33 4.14
CA ARG A 202 4.48 -20.05 4.76
C ARG A 202 5.22 -19.07 3.85
N ARG A 203 4.98 -17.76 3.99
CA ARG A 203 5.92 -16.74 3.55
C ARG A 203 7.12 -16.94 4.45
N GLU A 204 8.22 -17.34 3.84
CA GLU A 204 9.47 -17.55 4.56
C GLU A 204 9.85 -16.25 5.28
N PRO A 205 10.40 -16.34 6.50
CA PRO A 205 10.79 -15.15 7.23
C PRO A 205 11.80 -14.37 6.39
N TRP A 206 11.59 -13.06 6.30
CA TRP A 206 12.53 -12.19 5.61
C TRP A 206 13.91 -12.27 6.26
N ASN A 207 14.96 -12.40 5.46
CA ASN A 207 16.32 -12.68 5.94
C ASN A 207 17.06 -11.46 6.51
N GLY A 208 16.40 -10.31 6.62
CA GLY A 208 17.00 -9.10 7.18
C GLY A 208 17.89 -8.31 6.22
N ARG A 209 18.07 -8.74 4.96
CA ARG A 209 18.99 -8.09 4.01
C ARG A 209 18.47 -7.91 2.58
N ASP A 210 17.66 -8.82 2.06
CA ASP A 210 17.40 -8.91 0.62
C ASP A 210 16.10 -8.20 0.21
N PHE A 211 16.17 -7.42 -0.86
CA PHE A 211 15.04 -6.69 -1.42
C PHE A 211 14.84 -7.03 -2.90
N TYR A 212 13.58 -7.12 -3.30
CA TYR A 212 13.14 -7.08 -4.68
C TYR A 212 12.99 -5.62 -5.08
N VAL A 213 13.41 -5.27 -6.30
CA VAL A 213 13.19 -3.96 -6.91
C VAL A 213 12.60 -4.14 -8.30
N SER A 214 11.41 -3.58 -8.54
CA SER A 214 10.80 -3.51 -9.86
C SER A 214 11.23 -2.20 -10.53
N LEU A 215 12.01 -2.30 -11.60
CA LEU A 215 12.43 -1.17 -12.41
C LEU A 215 11.59 -1.10 -13.67
N GLY A 216 10.63 -0.16 -13.70
CA GLY A 216 9.95 0.19 -14.95
C GLY A 216 10.94 0.74 -15.99
N GLU A 217 10.61 0.58 -17.27
CA GLU A 217 11.35 1.19 -18.37
C GLU A 217 10.45 2.14 -19.15
N GLY A 218 10.94 3.35 -19.41
CA GLY A 218 10.19 4.37 -20.14
C GLY A 218 10.96 5.70 -20.22
N PRO A 219 10.28 6.80 -20.58
CA PRO A 219 10.92 8.12 -20.70
C PRO A 219 11.56 8.61 -19.41
N HIS A 220 11.01 8.24 -18.25
CA HIS A 220 11.45 8.72 -16.92
C HIS A 220 12.57 7.88 -16.27
N GLN A 221 12.80 6.66 -16.77
CA GLN A 221 13.68 5.70 -16.11
C GLN A 221 14.16 4.63 -17.10
N ASN A 222 15.46 4.32 -17.04
CA ASN A 222 16.11 3.43 -17.99
C ASN A 222 17.15 2.55 -17.29
N TRP A 223 17.16 1.26 -17.60
CA TRP A 223 18.11 0.31 -17.01
C TRP A 223 19.58 0.61 -17.35
N ASP A 224 19.86 1.09 -18.57
CA ASP A 224 21.23 1.41 -18.97
C ASP A 224 21.81 2.55 -18.12
N ASP A 225 20.98 3.54 -17.76
CA ASP A 225 21.38 4.63 -16.86
C ASP A 225 21.60 4.11 -15.44
N CYS A 226 20.66 3.30 -14.92
CA CYS A 226 20.75 2.67 -13.60
C CYS A 226 22.03 1.85 -13.46
N ARG A 227 22.34 1.05 -14.49
CA ARG A 227 23.54 0.22 -14.57
C ARG A 227 24.81 1.06 -14.66
N LYS A 228 24.83 2.08 -15.53
CA LYS A 228 26.00 2.90 -15.80
C LYS A 228 26.38 3.79 -14.62
N TYR A 229 25.39 4.38 -13.95
CA TYR A 229 25.61 5.38 -12.90
C TYR A 229 25.35 4.86 -11.47
N GLY A 230 24.94 3.60 -11.33
CA GLY A 230 24.88 2.93 -10.03
C GLY A 230 23.67 3.33 -9.18
N PHE A 231 22.46 3.23 -9.72
CA PHE A 231 21.26 3.55 -8.95
C PHE A 231 20.05 2.69 -9.34
N ILE A 232 19.04 2.69 -8.48
CA ILE A 232 17.66 2.28 -8.80
C ILE A 232 16.75 3.49 -8.62
N CYS A 233 15.61 3.50 -9.29
CA CYS A 233 14.74 4.66 -9.37
C CYS A 233 13.26 4.28 -9.29
N GLY A 234 12.46 5.15 -8.68
CA GLY A 234 11.00 5.19 -8.80
C GLY A 234 10.58 6.60 -9.17
N SER A 235 9.57 6.75 -10.03
CA SER A 235 9.07 8.03 -10.52
C SER A 235 7.56 7.98 -10.75
N GLY A 236 6.89 9.14 -10.78
CA GLY A 236 5.45 9.24 -11.06
C GLY A 236 4.56 9.25 -9.82
N GLY A 237 5.08 9.70 -8.67
CA GLY A 237 4.29 9.89 -7.45
C GLY A 237 4.74 9.05 -6.25
N LYS A 238 4.26 9.41 -5.05
CA LYS A 238 4.59 8.72 -3.79
C LYS A 238 4.39 7.21 -3.81
N TRP A 239 3.46 6.70 -4.61
CA TRP A 239 3.26 5.25 -4.76
C TRP A 239 4.54 4.52 -5.20
N TYR A 240 5.28 5.10 -6.15
CA TYR A 240 6.51 4.50 -6.70
C TYR A 240 7.76 4.87 -5.88
N THR A 241 7.74 6.01 -5.19
CA THR A 241 8.93 6.53 -4.49
C THR A 241 8.99 6.10 -3.03
N GLN A 242 7.86 6.05 -2.31
CA GLN A 242 7.84 5.80 -0.85
C GLN A 242 8.42 4.44 -0.45
N THR A 243 8.32 3.43 -1.31
CA THR A 243 8.86 2.09 -0.99
C THR A 243 10.38 2.05 -0.99
N LEU A 244 11.03 3.01 -1.66
CA LEU A 244 12.49 3.14 -1.65
C LEU A 244 13.04 3.51 -0.27
N ASP A 245 12.24 4.18 0.57
CA ASP A 245 12.63 4.58 1.92
C ASP A 245 12.83 3.37 2.87
N ALA A 246 12.31 2.19 2.50
CA ALA A 246 12.54 0.95 3.24
C ALA A 246 13.95 0.39 3.03
N LEU A 247 14.68 0.86 2.00
CA LEU A 247 16.04 0.42 1.68
C LEU A 247 17.03 1.11 2.62
N PHE A 248 17.86 0.30 3.28
CA PHE A 248 18.89 0.78 4.20
C PHE A 248 20.30 0.45 3.69
N LEU A 249 21.30 1.16 4.20
CA LEU A 249 22.70 0.94 3.85
C LEU A 249 23.13 -0.52 4.06
N GLY A 250 23.70 -1.13 3.03
CA GLY A 250 24.13 -2.53 3.02
C GLY A 250 23.03 -3.53 2.63
N ALA A 251 21.78 -3.11 2.45
CA ALA A 251 20.73 -3.96 1.90
C ALA A 251 21.12 -4.45 0.50
N ARG A 252 20.85 -5.73 0.20
CA ARG A 252 21.10 -6.32 -1.11
C ARG A 252 19.83 -6.22 -1.94
N VAL A 253 19.91 -5.68 -3.14
CA VAL A 253 18.78 -5.49 -4.05
C VAL A 253 18.91 -6.41 -5.25
N PHE A 254 17.80 -7.04 -5.64
CA PHE A 254 17.63 -7.79 -6.87
C PHE A 254 16.69 -7.00 -7.79
N VAL A 255 17.20 -6.52 -8.92
CA VAL A 255 16.45 -5.66 -9.85
C VAL A 255 15.82 -6.51 -10.93
N ASN A 256 14.52 -6.32 -11.12
CA ASN A 256 13.71 -6.96 -12.13
C ASN A 256 13.06 -5.91 -13.02
N ILE A 257 13.13 -6.11 -14.34
CA ILE A 257 12.35 -5.33 -15.30
C ILE A 257 11.07 -6.11 -15.59
N PRO A 258 9.87 -5.54 -15.36
CA PRO A 258 8.60 -6.20 -15.63
C PRO A 258 8.55 -6.80 -17.03
N LYS A 259 8.05 -8.04 -17.14
CA LYS A 259 7.94 -8.83 -18.38
C LYS A 259 9.27 -9.24 -19.03
N GLN A 260 10.43 -8.81 -18.51
CA GLN A 260 11.74 -9.23 -19.02
C GLN A 260 12.46 -10.18 -18.05
N GLY A 261 12.59 -9.80 -16.78
CA GLY A 261 13.27 -10.63 -15.78
C GLY A 261 14.28 -9.86 -14.93
N TYR A 262 15.08 -10.61 -14.17
CA TYR A 262 16.10 -10.04 -13.28
C TYR A 262 17.36 -9.64 -14.05
N VAL A 263 17.80 -8.41 -13.85
CA VAL A 263 18.90 -7.79 -14.62
C VAL A 263 20.11 -7.43 -13.77
N GLY A 264 19.97 -7.39 -12.44
CA GLY A 264 21.10 -7.06 -11.59
C GLY A 264 20.91 -7.37 -10.11
N ILE A 265 22.06 -7.46 -9.44
CA ILE A 265 22.18 -7.59 -8.00
C ILE A 265 23.22 -6.57 -7.50
N GLY A 266 22.88 -5.84 -6.44
CA GLY A 266 23.73 -4.78 -5.90
C GLY A 266 23.49 -4.53 -4.42
N LYS A 267 24.30 -3.63 -3.83
CA LYS A 267 24.18 -3.19 -2.44
C LYS A 267 23.80 -1.73 -2.37
N VAL A 268 22.85 -1.39 -1.52
CA VAL A 268 22.46 -0.01 -1.24
C VAL A 268 23.59 0.69 -0.49
N VAL A 269 24.06 1.81 -1.03
CA VAL A 269 25.18 2.61 -0.46
C VAL A 269 24.82 4.07 -0.22
N GLY A 270 23.56 4.45 -0.43
CA GLY A 270 23.03 5.78 -0.12
C GLY A 270 21.53 5.74 0.17
N PRO A 271 20.98 6.78 0.80
CA PRO A 271 19.55 6.88 1.06
C PRO A 271 18.73 7.15 -0.22
N SER A 272 17.42 6.97 -0.13
CA SER A 272 16.45 7.51 -1.09
C SER A 272 16.59 9.03 -1.17
N THR A 273 16.87 9.53 -2.37
CA THR A 273 17.22 10.94 -2.61
C THR A 273 16.44 11.46 -3.81
N PRO A 274 15.82 12.66 -3.73
CA PRO A 274 15.18 13.28 -4.89
C PRO A 274 16.15 13.42 -6.06
N VAL A 275 15.65 13.27 -7.29
CA VAL A 275 16.48 13.29 -8.51
C VAL A 275 17.34 14.54 -8.65
N ARG A 276 16.82 15.71 -8.27
CA ARG A 276 17.53 17.00 -8.32
C ARG A 276 18.76 17.07 -7.39
N ASP A 277 18.76 16.24 -6.33
CA ASP A 277 19.81 16.23 -5.30
C ASP A 277 20.76 15.03 -5.47
N PHE A 278 20.54 14.19 -6.49
CA PHE A 278 21.34 13.00 -6.72
C PHE A 278 22.56 13.31 -7.59
N GLU A 279 23.75 13.04 -7.08
CA GLU A 279 25.02 13.25 -7.81
C GLU A 279 25.61 11.93 -8.31
N VAL A 280 26.38 11.95 -9.39
CA VAL A 280 27.07 10.78 -9.94
C VAL A 280 28.47 11.11 -10.40
N GLU A 281 29.34 10.11 -10.48
CA GLU A 281 30.71 10.28 -10.95
C GLU A 281 30.79 10.02 -12.47
N VAL A 282 31.21 11.05 -13.22
CA VAL A 282 31.41 10.96 -14.67
C VAL A 282 32.81 11.50 -15.00
N ASN A 283 33.66 10.67 -15.60
CA ASN A 283 35.04 11.01 -15.94
C ASN A 283 35.86 11.56 -14.75
N GLY A 284 35.69 10.99 -13.56
CA GLY A 284 36.41 11.40 -12.33
C GLY A 284 35.91 12.71 -11.70
N LYS A 285 34.73 13.20 -12.11
CA LYS A 285 34.08 14.39 -11.53
C LYS A 285 32.69 14.02 -11.03
N THR A 286 32.36 14.51 -9.84
CA THR A 286 31.00 14.46 -9.31
C THR A 286 30.16 15.56 -9.97
N ILE A 287 29.04 15.18 -10.57
CA ILE A 287 28.06 16.08 -11.21
C ILE A 287 26.63 15.66 -10.82
N PRO A 288 25.63 16.56 -10.88
CA PRO A 288 24.22 16.17 -10.77
C PRO A 288 23.83 15.13 -11.82
N ILE A 289 22.94 14.19 -11.47
CA ILE A 289 22.49 13.13 -12.39
C ILE A 289 21.83 13.68 -13.64
N LEU A 290 21.09 14.79 -13.51
CA LEU A 290 20.40 15.43 -14.62
C LEU A 290 21.36 16.11 -15.62
N ASP A 291 22.61 16.36 -15.22
CA ASP A 291 23.67 16.83 -16.11
C ASP A 291 24.45 15.68 -16.77
N ALA A 292 24.20 14.44 -16.36
CA ALA A 292 24.87 13.27 -16.93
C ALA A 292 24.25 12.88 -18.29
N PRO A 293 25.01 12.23 -19.18
CA PRO A 293 24.46 11.68 -20.41
C PRO A 293 23.47 10.52 -20.14
N LEU A 294 22.18 10.82 -20.09
CA LEU A 294 21.10 9.86 -19.79
C LEU A 294 20.45 9.32 -21.08
N ALA A 295 20.01 8.06 -21.03
CA ALA A 295 19.13 7.45 -22.02
C ALA A 295 17.64 7.77 -21.75
N ALA A 296 17.26 7.91 -20.47
CA ALA A 296 15.96 8.42 -20.06
C ALA A 296 15.81 9.90 -20.49
N GLN A 297 14.76 10.19 -21.27
CA GLN A 297 14.56 11.50 -21.88
C GLN A 297 13.85 12.52 -20.97
N GLU A 298 13.11 12.03 -19.97
CA GLU A 298 12.24 12.82 -19.10
C GLU A 298 12.49 12.49 -17.62
N MET A 299 13.74 12.22 -17.23
CA MET A 299 14.10 11.93 -15.83
C MET A 299 13.98 13.18 -14.93
N ASP A 300 14.08 14.37 -15.52
CA ASP A 300 13.92 15.69 -14.88
C ASP A 300 12.45 16.11 -14.71
N ARG A 301 11.51 15.30 -15.19
CA ARG A 301 10.08 15.61 -15.10
C ARG A 301 9.67 15.79 -13.64
N ASP A 302 8.95 16.88 -13.38
CA ASP A 302 8.44 17.24 -12.06
C ASP A 302 9.53 17.36 -10.96
N GLN A 303 10.80 17.58 -11.32
CA GLN A 303 11.95 17.60 -10.37
C GLN A 303 11.80 18.54 -9.17
N ASP A 304 11.02 19.62 -9.32
CA ASP A 304 10.75 20.62 -8.28
C ASP A 304 9.54 20.28 -7.39
N ASN A 305 8.86 19.15 -7.64
CA ASN A 305 7.69 18.70 -6.89
C ASN A 305 7.99 17.40 -6.13
N ASP A 306 8.20 17.51 -4.81
CA ASP A 306 8.53 16.38 -3.91
C ASP A 306 7.50 15.25 -3.90
N GLU A 307 6.26 15.51 -4.33
CA GLU A 307 5.23 14.47 -4.39
C GLU A 307 5.24 13.68 -5.69
N LEU A 308 5.81 14.24 -6.76
CA LEU A 308 5.77 13.67 -8.13
C LEU A 308 7.15 13.31 -8.69
N CYS A 309 8.22 13.97 -8.22
CA CYS A 309 9.56 13.79 -8.76
C CYS A 309 10.07 12.37 -8.61
N ALA A 310 11.07 12.00 -9.43
CA ALA A 310 11.79 10.76 -9.27
C ALA A 310 12.62 10.76 -7.97
N TYR A 311 12.69 9.60 -7.32
CA TYR A 311 13.61 9.32 -6.22
C TYR A 311 14.56 8.20 -6.60
N LEU A 312 15.83 8.39 -6.29
CA LEU A 312 16.92 7.50 -6.65
C LEU A 312 17.60 6.98 -5.38
N VAL A 313 18.01 5.71 -5.40
CA VAL A 313 18.79 5.09 -4.34
C VAL A 313 20.12 4.64 -4.93
N ARG A 314 21.23 5.06 -4.33
CA ARG A 314 22.58 4.68 -4.80
C ARG A 314 22.83 3.20 -4.54
N VAL A 315 23.26 2.50 -5.59
CA VAL A 315 23.57 1.07 -5.56
C VAL A 315 24.98 0.82 -6.09
N GLU A 316 25.77 0.11 -5.30
CA GLU A 316 27.01 -0.52 -5.77
C GLU A 316 26.67 -1.87 -6.39
N TRP A 317 26.82 -1.98 -7.71
CA TRP A 317 26.50 -3.20 -8.44
C TRP A 317 27.51 -4.31 -8.14
N ILE A 318 27.01 -5.47 -7.70
CA ILE A 318 27.82 -6.70 -7.61
C ILE A 318 27.89 -7.35 -8.99
N LYS A 319 26.73 -7.49 -9.66
CA LYS A 319 26.61 -8.03 -11.01
C LYS A 319 25.41 -7.44 -11.73
N THR A 320 25.57 -7.16 -13.02
CA THR A 320 24.50 -6.66 -13.90
C THR A 320 24.64 -7.30 -15.28
N VAL A 321 23.51 -7.48 -15.96
CA VAL A 321 23.44 -7.90 -17.37
C VAL A 321 22.62 -6.88 -18.19
N PRO A 322 22.81 -6.81 -19.52
CA PRO A 322 21.87 -6.11 -20.40
C PRO A 322 20.44 -6.68 -20.26
N ARG A 323 19.43 -5.89 -20.63
CA ARG A 323 18.03 -6.28 -20.52
C ARG A 323 17.70 -7.52 -21.38
N GLU A 324 18.41 -7.69 -22.49
CA GLU A 324 18.29 -8.82 -23.41
C GLU A 324 18.79 -10.14 -22.81
N GLU A 325 19.60 -10.05 -21.75
CA GLU A 325 20.13 -11.17 -20.98
C GLU A 325 19.42 -11.33 -19.63
N ALA A 326 18.27 -10.66 -19.42
CA ALA A 326 17.50 -10.75 -18.20
C ALA A 326 17.17 -12.21 -17.85
N TYR A 327 17.39 -12.57 -16.60
CA TYR A 327 17.16 -13.94 -16.12
C TYR A 327 15.74 -14.10 -15.59
N TRP A 328 15.06 -15.12 -16.11
CA TRP A 328 13.75 -15.52 -15.63
C TRP A 328 13.59 -17.04 -15.70
N GLU A 329 12.98 -17.61 -14.67
CA GLU A 329 12.48 -18.98 -14.69
C GLU A 329 11.13 -19.08 -13.96
N LYS A 330 10.37 -20.13 -14.24
CA LYS A 330 9.06 -20.33 -13.63
C LYS A 330 9.20 -20.44 -12.11
N GLY A 331 8.44 -19.64 -11.39
CA GLY A 331 8.42 -19.63 -9.92
C GLY A 331 9.30 -18.57 -9.28
N LEU A 332 10.07 -17.78 -10.06
CA LEU A 332 10.71 -16.60 -9.51
C LEU A 332 9.65 -15.57 -9.10
N PHE A 333 9.90 -14.93 -7.96
CA PHE A 333 9.07 -13.85 -7.44
C PHE A 333 9.15 -12.62 -8.35
N ALA A 334 8.03 -11.94 -8.54
CA ALA A 334 7.99 -10.57 -9.07
C ALA A 334 6.72 -9.90 -8.56
N LEU A 335 6.80 -8.60 -8.30
CA LEU A 335 5.67 -7.75 -7.93
C LEU A 335 5.77 -6.43 -8.69
N GLN A 336 4.68 -5.66 -8.71
CA GLN A 336 4.67 -4.34 -9.35
C GLN A 336 5.10 -3.20 -8.41
N HIS A 337 5.33 -3.47 -7.11
CA HIS A 337 5.92 -2.47 -6.21
C HIS A 337 7.36 -2.16 -6.60
N THR A 338 7.74 -0.89 -6.54
CA THR A 338 9.10 -0.45 -6.87
C THR A 338 10.15 -1.11 -5.99
N ALA A 339 9.91 -1.25 -4.68
CA ALA A 339 10.77 -2.03 -3.81
C ALA A 339 9.97 -2.77 -2.73
N CYS A 340 10.35 -4.02 -2.41
CA CYS A 340 9.81 -4.73 -1.27
C CYS A 340 10.81 -5.75 -0.71
N LYS A 341 10.57 -6.22 0.51
CA LYS A 341 11.37 -7.29 1.13
C LYS A 341 11.27 -8.57 0.30
N MET A 342 12.41 -9.15 -0.08
CA MET A 342 12.47 -10.44 -0.78
C MET A 342 12.43 -11.57 0.24
N THR A 343 11.28 -12.23 0.38
CA THR A 343 11.12 -13.37 1.29
C THR A 343 11.34 -14.71 0.63
N SER A 344 11.25 -14.81 -0.70
CA SER A 344 11.36 -16.09 -1.42
C SER A 344 12.80 -16.60 -1.40
N SER A 345 13.09 -17.58 -0.55
CA SER A 345 14.39 -18.26 -0.49
C SER A 345 14.73 -18.90 -1.83
N PHE A 346 13.74 -19.52 -2.50
CA PHE A 346 13.87 -20.06 -3.85
C PHE A 346 14.37 -19.02 -4.85
N THR A 347 13.76 -17.83 -4.87
CA THR A 347 14.17 -16.75 -5.77
C THR A 347 15.58 -16.27 -5.42
N ILE A 348 15.87 -16.03 -4.13
CA ILE A 348 17.20 -15.60 -3.68
C ILE A 348 18.27 -16.60 -4.11
N GLU A 349 18.06 -17.90 -3.86
CA GLU A 349 19.02 -18.96 -4.16
C GLU A 349 19.29 -19.06 -5.67
N ARG A 350 18.24 -18.99 -6.49
CA ARG A 350 18.35 -18.99 -7.97
C ARG A 350 19.08 -17.77 -8.50
N LEU A 351 18.74 -16.57 -8.01
CA LEU A 351 19.39 -15.34 -8.46
C LEU A 351 20.86 -15.29 -8.00
N THR A 352 21.14 -15.71 -6.78
CA THR A 352 22.50 -15.77 -6.23
C THR A 352 23.36 -16.76 -7.02
N GLN A 353 22.80 -17.94 -7.37
CA GLN A 353 23.45 -18.91 -8.24
C GLN A 353 23.67 -18.36 -9.66
N HIS A 354 22.65 -17.74 -10.27
CA HIS A 354 22.72 -17.21 -11.63
C HIS A 354 23.76 -16.08 -11.76
N PHE A 355 23.75 -15.13 -10.82
CA PHE A 355 24.68 -14.00 -10.82
C PHE A 355 26.07 -14.34 -10.25
N GLY A 356 26.25 -15.56 -9.73
CA GLY A 356 27.53 -16.05 -9.21
C GLY A 356 28.00 -15.28 -7.97
N VAL A 357 27.08 -14.93 -7.08
CA VAL A 357 27.36 -14.18 -5.84
C VAL A 357 27.46 -15.18 -4.68
N GLU A 358 28.49 -15.06 -3.85
CA GLU A 358 28.56 -15.83 -2.60
C GLU A 358 27.82 -15.09 -1.48
N ASP A 359 27.27 -15.85 -0.53
CA ASP A 359 26.30 -15.37 0.46
C ASP A 359 26.88 -14.55 1.62
#